data_AF-A0A4Y3KPY1-F1
#
_entry.id   AF-A0A4Y3KPY1-F1
#
_cell.length_a   1.000
_cell.length_b   1.000
_cell.length_c   1.000
_cell.angle_alpha   90.00
_cell.angle_beta   90.00
_cell.angle_gamma   90.00
#
_symmetry.space_group_name_H-M   'P 1'
#
loop_
_entity.id
_entity.type
_entity.pdbx_description
1 polymer ?
#
loop_
_entity_poly.entity_id
_entity_poly.type
_entity_poly.pdbx_seq_one_letter_code
_entity_poly.pdbx_strand_id
1 'polypeptide(L)'
;MDPSVVIGELRRALEGAGGLPASDVDSIAVLINAGEWRLALETLCTQTYEYDVEVSEEQRALLGRLGRVLDVPTGYLLGDPWAPAPGEP
;
A
#
# COMPACT_ATOMS: atom_id res chain seq x y z
N MET A 1 -15.35 2.78 5.54
CA MET A 1 -15.26 2.66 4.07
C MET A 1 -15.88 1.34 3.67
N ASP A 2 -16.53 1.25 2.52
CA ASP A 2 -17.10 -0.02 2.03
C ASP A 2 -15.97 -1.00 1.65
N PRO A 3 -16.05 -2.31 2.00
CA PRO A 3 -15.06 -3.32 1.64
C PRO A 3 -14.69 -3.35 0.15
N SER A 4 -15.66 -3.16 -0.74
CA SER A 4 -15.42 -3.20 -2.19
C SER A 4 -14.55 -2.02 -2.66
N VAL A 5 -14.70 -0.87 -1.99
CA VAL A 5 -13.89 0.33 -2.26
C VAL A 5 -12.45 0.10 -1.81
N VAL A 6 -12.24 -0.48 -0.62
CA VAL A 6 -10.89 -0.80 -0.11
C VAL A 6 -10.17 -1.78 -1.05
N ILE A 7 -10.86 -2.83 -1.48
CA ILE A 7 -10.29 -3.82 -2.41
C ILE A 7 -9.92 -3.16 -3.75
N GLY A 8 -10.82 -2.31 -4.29
CA GLY A 8 -10.56 -1.59 -5.53
C GLY A 8 -9.36 -0.64 -5.42
N GLU A 9 -9.27 0.10 -4.33
CA GLU A 9 -8.14 1.01 -4.08
C GLU A 9 -6.83 0.25 -3.85
N LEU A 10 -6.83 -0.89 -3.15
CA LEU A 10 -5.64 -1.74 -3.00
C LEU A 10 -5.16 -2.31 -4.32
N ARG A 11 -6.07 -2.77 -5.19
CA ARG A 11 -5.71 -3.27 -6.53
C ARG A 11 -5.15 -2.16 -7.40
N ARG A 12 -5.79 -0.98 -7.39
CA ARG A 12 -5.27 0.20 -8.09
C ARG A 12 -3.88 0.58 -7.58
N ALA A 13 -3.67 0.48 -6.27
CA ALA A 13 -2.36 0.76 -5.69
C ALA A 13 -1.32 -0.27 -6.15
N LEU A 14 -1.67 -1.55 -6.17
CA LEU A 14 -0.78 -2.61 -6.66
C LEU A 14 -0.41 -2.43 -8.14
N GLU A 15 -1.39 -2.09 -8.99
CA GLU A 15 -1.17 -1.80 -10.41
C GLU A 15 -0.29 -0.57 -10.63
N GLY A 16 -0.39 0.43 -9.75
CA GLY A 16 0.42 1.64 -9.78
C GLY A 16 1.88 1.44 -9.31
N ALA A 17 2.20 0.32 -8.64
CA ALA A 17 3.56 -0.02 -8.21
C ALA A 17 4.34 -0.76 -9.30
N GLY A 18 4.44 -0.12 -10.48
CA GLY A 18 5.18 -0.66 -11.62
C GLY A 18 6.66 -0.81 -11.28
N GLY A 19 7.22 -2.01 -11.42
CA GLY A 19 8.61 -2.32 -11.11
C GLY A 19 8.79 -3.41 -10.06
N LEU A 20 7.72 -3.80 -9.36
CA LEU A 20 7.75 -4.97 -8.49
C LEU A 20 7.87 -6.28 -9.30
N PRO A 21 8.60 -7.29 -8.78
CA PRO A 21 8.60 -8.62 -9.37
C PRO A 21 7.21 -9.22 -9.40
N ALA A 22 6.92 -10.00 -10.45
CA ALA A 22 5.61 -10.63 -10.62
C ALA A 22 5.20 -11.51 -9.42
N SER A 23 6.17 -12.17 -8.76
CA SER A 23 5.94 -12.97 -7.56
C SER A 23 5.44 -12.15 -6.36
N ASP A 24 5.95 -10.93 -6.20
CA ASP A 24 5.52 -10.03 -5.12
C ASP A 24 4.14 -9.47 -5.43
N VAL A 25 3.88 -9.13 -6.69
CA VAL A 25 2.55 -8.71 -7.16
C VAL A 25 1.51 -9.81 -6.92
N ASP A 26 1.81 -11.05 -7.29
CA ASP A 26 0.92 -12.20 -7.09
C ASP A 26 0.66 -12.45 -5.60
N SER A 27 1.71 -12.38 -4.77
CA SER A 27 1.60 -12.57 -3.32
C SER A 27 0.70 -11.51 -2.67
N ILE A 28 0.86 -10.24 -3.06
CA ILE A 28 0.00 -9.15 -2.56
C ILE A 28 -1.43 -9.33 -3.05
N ALA A 29 -1.64 -9.74 -4.30
CA ALA A 29 -2.98 -10.02 -4.84
C ALA A 29 -3.69 -11.14 -4.07
N VAL A 30 -2.97 -12.20 -3.66
CA VAL A 30 -3.51 -13.27 -2.82
C VAL A 30 -3.97 -12.72 -1.47
N LEU A 31 -3.19 -11.86 -0.82
CA LEU A 31 -3.57 -11.22 0.45
C LEU A 31 -4.84 -10.36 0.32
N ILE A 32 -4.94 -9.57 -0.75
CA ILE A 32 -6.15 -8.77 -1.04
C ILE A 32 -7.38 -9.67 -1.16
N ASN A 33 -7.27 -10.77 -1.91
CA ASN A 33 -8.36 -11.71 -2.12
C ASN A 33 -8.74 -12.50 -0.86
N ALA A 34 -7.78 -12.72 0.05
CA ALA A 34 -7.99 -13.40 1.32
C ALA A 34 -8.66 -12.52 2.39
N GLY A 35 -8.78 -11.21 2.15
CA GLY A 35 -9.28 -10.25 3.15
C GLY A 35 -8.19 -9.68 4.06
N GLU A 36 -6.93 -10.06 3.85
CA GLU A 36 -5.77 -9.62 4.65
C GLU A 36 -5.27 -8.25 4.19
N TRP A 37 -6.18 -7.26 4.15
CA TRP A 37 -5.94 -5.94 3.53
C TRP A 37 -4.84 -5.13 4.20
N ARG A 38 -4.75 -5.22 5.53
CA ARG A 38 -3.71 -4.55 6.32
C ARG A 38 -2.33 -5.08 5.93
N LEU A 39 -2.18 -6.40 5.91
CA LEU A 39 -0.94 -7.06 5.53
C LEU A 39 -0.61 -6.86 4.04
N ALA A 40 -1.62 -6.84 3.17
CA ALA A 40 -1.44 -6.52 1.75
C ALA A 40 -0.84 -5.12 1.56
N LEU A 41 -1.37 -4.12 2.27
CA LEU A 41 -0.86 -2.75 2.22
C LEU A 41 0.54 -2.62 2.81
N GLU A 42 0.79 -3.24 3.97
CA GLU A 42 2.12 -3.28 4.59
C GLU A 42 3.15 -3.86 3.61
N THR A 43 2.84 -5.02 3.03
CA THR A 43 3.70 -5.71 2.07
C THR A 43 3.93 -4.84 0.83
N LEU A 44 2.88 -4.25 0.26
CA LEU A 44 3.00 -3.36 -0.90
C LEU A 44 3.97 -2.21 -0.61
N CYS A 45 3.81 -1.51 0.52
CA CYS A 45 4.68 -0.38 0.87
C CYS A 45 6.13 -0.83 1.09
N THR A 46 6.35 -1.90 1.85
CA THR A 46 7.69 -2.43 2.11
C THR A 46 8.38 -2.87 0.82
N GLN A 47 7.73 -3.66 -0.02
CA GLN A 47 8.31 -4.12 -1.28
C GLN A 47 8.58 -2.95 -2.24
N THR A 48 7.68 -1.97 -2.29
CA THR A 48 7.89 -0.73 -3.06
C THR A 48 9.17 -0.01 -2.62
N TYR A 49 9.43 0.07 -1.31
CA TYR A 49 10.65 0.68 -0.79
C TYR A 49 11.90 -0.19 -1.03
N GLU A 50 11.81 -1.50 -0.79
CA GLU A 50 12.94 -2.43 -0.93
C GLU A 50 13.45 -2.54 -2.37
N TYR A 51 12.54 -2.48 -3.35
CA TYR A 51 12.88 -2.49 -4.78
C TYR A 51 13.14 -1.10 -5.37
N ASP A 52 13.15 -0.04 -4.55
CA ASP A 52 13.33 1.35 -4.99
C ASP A 52 12.35 1.74 -6.12
N VAL A 53 11.10 1.28 -6.01
CA VAL A 53 10.05 1.56 -6.99
C VAL A 53 9.60 3.01 -6.84
N GLU A 54 9.66 3.77 -7.94
CA GLU A 54 9.20 5.15 -7.96
C GLU A 54 7.69 5.24 -7.69
N VAL A 55 7.33 6.00 -6.66
CA VAL A 55 5.93 6.23 -6.27
C VAL A 55 5.53 7.65 -6.65
N SER A 56 4.57 7.79 -7.56
CA SER A 56 4.01 9.10 -7.92
C SER A 56 3.31 9.77 -6.74
N GLU A 57 3.12 11.09 -6.79
CA GLU A 57 2.41 11.82 -5.74
C GLU A 57 0.97 11.33 -5.57
N GLU A 58 0.28 11.03 -6.68
CA GLU A 58 -1.08 10.46 -6.64
C GLU A 58 -1.09 9.10 -5.94
N GLN A 59 -0.11 8.25 -6.25
CA GLN A 59 0.03 6.94 -5.65
C GLN A 59 0.37 7.05 -4.15
N ARG A 60 1.25 7.96 -3.76
CA ARG A 60 1.58 8.24 -2.35
C ARG A 60 0.36 8.74 -1.58
N ALA A 61 -0.46 9.60 -2.20
CA ALA A 61 -1.71 10.06 -1.60
C ALA A 61 -2.75 8.93 -1.45
N LEU A 62 -2.83 8.01 -2.44
CA LEU A 62 -3.69 6.82 -2.37
C LEU A 62 -3.25 5.89 -1.23
N LEU A 63 -1.96 5.54 -1.17
CA LEU A 63 -1.38 4.71 -0.11
C LEU A 63 -1.60 5.35 1.26
N GLY A 64 -1.41 6.67 1.40
CA GLY A 64 -1.68 7.37 2.65
C GLY A 64 -3.15 7.35 3.09
N ARG A 65 -4.10 7.43 2.15
CA ARG A 65 -5.54 7.27 2.47
C ARG A 65 -5.84 5.86 2.94
N LEU A 66 -5.34 4.84 2.22
CA LEU A 66 -5.47 3.44 2.62
C LEU A 66 -4.83 3.18 3.98
N GLY A 67 -3.66 3.78 4.25
CA GLY A 67 -2.97 3.72 5.53
C GLY A 67 -3.82 4.23 6.69
N ARG A 68 -4.52 5.35 6.52
CA ARG A 68 -5.46 5.85 7.53
C ARG A 68 -6.67 4.95 7.73
N VAL A 69 -7.18 4.32 6.67
CA VAL A 69 -8.36 3.43 6.75
C VAL A 69 -8.02 2.09 7.40
N LEU A 70 -6.81 1.58 7.15
CA LEU A 70 -6.36 0.25 7.57
C LEU A 70 -5.41 0.27 8.78
N ASP A 71 -5.15 1.45 9.33
CA ASP A 71 -4.20 1.67 10.43
C ASP A 71 -2.80 1.12 10.11
N VAL A 72 -2.25 1.57 8.98
CA VAL A 72 -0.92 1.19 8.46
C VAL A 72 -0.06 2.44 8.26
N PRO A 73 1.16 2.50 8.83
CA PRO A 73 2.05 3.66 8.74
C PRO A 73 2.77 3.70 7.39
N THR A 74 2.03 3.95 6.30
CA THR A 74 2.58 3.85 4.93
C THR A 74 3.74 4.80 4.68
N GLY A 75 3.78 5.99 5.30
CA GLY A 75 4.91 6.90 5.13
C GLY A 75 6.22 6.32 5.67
N TYR A 76 6.18 5.74 6.87
CA TYR A 76 7.31 5.02 7.46
C TYR A 76 7.74 3.84 6.59
N LEU A 77 6.79 3.02 6.14
CA LEU A 77 7.07 1.85 5.30
C LEU A 77 7.62 2.22 3.91
N LEU A 78 7.35 3.44 3.43
CA LEU A 78 7.89 4.01 2.19
C LEU A 78 9.17 4.83 2.42
N GLY A 79 9.84 4.64 3.56
CA GLY A 79 11.16 5.21 3.84
C GLY A 79 11.16 6.63 4.40
N ASP A 80 10.01 7.17 4.85
CA ASP A 80 9.94 8.46 5.56
C ASP A 80 9.80 8.22 7.07
N PRO A 81 10.91 8.24 7.84
CA PRO A 81 10.87 7.97 9.28
C PRO A 81 10.16 9.07 10.09
N TRP A 82 9.87 10.22 9.48
CA TRP A 82 9.20 11.35 10.13
C TRP A 82 7.74 11.49 9.68
N ALA A 83 7.24 10.57 8.87
CA ALA A 83 5.85 10.58 8.46
C ALA A 83 4.91 10.48 9.67
N PRO A 84 3.79 11.21 9.67
CA PRO A 84 2.80 11.14 10.74
C PRO A 84 2.23 9.74 10.87
N ALA A 85 1.85 9.36 12.08
CA ALA A 85 1.21 8.06 12.32
C ALA A 85 -0.15 7.99 11.60
N PRO A 86 -0.69 6.79 11.34
CA PRO A 86 -2.00 6.64 10.72
C PRO A 86 -3.06 7.37 11.55
N GLY A 87 -3.76 8.30 10.92
CA GLY A 87 -4.85 9.04 11.56
C GLY A 87 -4.43 10.35 12.25
N GLU A 88 -3.15 10.69 12.25
CA GLU A 88 -2.68 12.02 12.67
C GLU A 88 -2.73 13.03 11.50
N PRO A 89 -3.07 14.30 11.76
CA PRO A 89 -3.14 15.36 10.74
C PRO A 89 -1.77 15.80 10.22
#